data_AF-A0A160T6M0-F1
#
_entry.id   AF-A0A160T6M0-F1
#
_cell.length_a   1.000
_cell.length_b   1.000
_cell.length_c   1.000
_cell.angle_alpha   90.00
_cell.angle_beta   90.00
_cell.angle_gamma   90.00
#
_symmetry.space_group_name_H-M   'P 1'
#
loop_
_entity.id
_entity.type
_entity.pdbx_description
1 polymer ?
#
loop_
_entity_poly.entity_id
_entity_poly.type
_entity_poly.pdbx_seq_one_letter_code
_entity_poly.pdbx_strand_id
1 'polypeptide(L)'
;MIKVRFCLLVLMTILLFGLAACTEGVDDASQPAATAALTRPPAAPSLSPSPTAFQQFSYDKFIDALGQLDRRLRVEQEATYAGYCLPQPGRREAILAFTADAENMARTYLEGQPLAVYVSVSDRAADYPVAVLNAAVPVETERLFKMGFDVMGWTDDCLNRVVLTVIAPAEVEAALVAAGESLPPYVELVAGSMVTPES
;
A
#
# COMPACT_ATOMS: atom_id res chain seq x y z
N MET A 1 21.05 -9.07 -46.16
CA MET A 1 20.81 -8.02 -45.14
C MET A 1 21.15 -8.63 -43.78
N ILE A 2 22.43 -8.79 -43.40
CA ILE A 2 23.29 -7.87 -42.60
C ILE A 2 22.60 -7.47 -41.29
N LYS A 3 22.68 -8.30 -40.24
CA LYS A 3 23.64 -8.24 -39.11
C LYS A 3 23.56 -6.96 -38.27
N VAL A 4 22.69 -6.94 -37.26
CA VAL A 4 22.74 -6.00 -36.12
C VAL A 4 22.67 -6.80 -34.82
N ARG A 5 23.79 -7.46 -34.49
CA ARG A 5 24.05 -8.13 -33.21
C ARG A 5 25.54 -7.95 -32.89
N PHE A 6 25.95 -6.73 -32.55
CA PHE A 6 27.32 -6.42 -32.13
C PHE A 6 27.35 -5.05 -31.44
N CYS A 7 26.88 -5.01 -30.19
CA CYS A 7 27.03 -3.87 -29.28
C CYS A 7 26.70 -4.34 -27.84
N LEU A 8 26.95 -5.59 -27.46
CA LEU A 8 28.23 -6.08 -26.93
C LEU A 8 29.12 -5.00 -26.29
N LEU A 9 29.13 -5.02 -24.95
CA LEU A 9 30.35 -5.03 -24.13
C LEU A 9 31.30 -3.83 -24.28
N VAL A 10 30.90 -2.65 -23.82
CA VAL A 10 31.88 -1.61 -23.42
C VAL A 10 31.55 -0.95 -22.07
N LEU A 11 30.33 -1.08 -21.54
CA LEU A 11 29.93 -0.40 -20.29
C LEU A 11 30.15 -1.24 -19.02
N MET A 12 31.28 -1.93 -18.89
CA MET A 12 31.61 -2.75 -17.71
C MET A 12 33.05 -2.53 -17.19
N THR A 13 33.62 -1.31 -17.28
CA THR A 13 35.02 -1.10 -16.88
C THR A 13 35.39 0.29 -16.34
N ILE A 14 34.41 1.14 -15.98
CA ILE A 14 34.66 2.44 -15.34
C ILE A 14 33.56 2.57 -14.26
N LEU A 15 33.75 2.62 -12.95
CA LEU A 15 34.81 3.12 -12.10
C LEU A 15 34.91 2.21 -10.85
N LEU A 16 35.93 1.36 -10.78
CA LEU A 16 36.67 1.16 -9.52
C LEU A 16 37.65 2.32 -9.44
N PHE A 17 37.56 3.24 -8.46
CA PHE A 17 38.69 3.97 -7.86
C PHE A 17 38.16 5.07 -6.89
N GLY A 18 38.59 5.00 -5.63
CA GLY A 18 38.36 6.01 -4.58
C GLY A 18 38.21 5.37 -3.20
N LEU A 19 39.26 4.76 -2.61
CA LEU A 19 40.23 5.42 -1.70
C LEU A 19 39.51 6.29 -0.65
N ALA A 20 39.36 5.81 0.59
CA ALA A 20 40.34 5.88 1.70
C ALA A 20 40.26 7.19 2.52
N ALA A 21 39.88 7.06 3.80
CA ALA A 21 40.30 7.84 4.98
C ALA A 21 39.29 7.53 6.12
N CYS A 22 39.63 6.74 7.14
CA CYS A 22 40.35 7.13 8.36
C CYS A 22 39.83 8.44 9.00
N THR A 23 39.04 8.31 10.06
CA THR A 23 39.17 9.14 11.27
C THR A 23 38.54 8.41 12.46
N GLU A 24 39.40 7.82 13.30
CA GLU A 24 39.14 7.68 14.74
C GLU A 24 39.17 9.08 15.37
N GLY A 25 38.33 9.32 16.37
CA GLY A 25 38.29 10.59 17.08
C GLY A 25 37.44 10.49 18.33
N VAL A 26 38.08 10.09 19.42
CA VAL A 26 37.61 10.11 20.81
C VAL A 26 37.21 11.53 21.21
N ASP A 27 36.11 11.69 21.93
CA ASP A 27 36.07 12.66 23.03
C ASP A 27 35.09 12.20 24.13
N ASP A 28 35.73 11.69 25.19
CA ASP A 28 35.21 11.48 26.52
C ASP A 28 35.03 12.86 27.19
N ALA A 29 33.78 13.25 27.42
CA ALA A 29 33.46 14.44 28.22
C ALA A 29 32.58 14.02 29.39
N SER A 30 33.21 13.41 30.38
CA SER A 30 32.72 13.33 31.75
C SER A 30 32.47 14.74 32.30
N GLN A 31 31.19 15.14 32.34
CA GLN A 31 30.75 16.38 32.98
C GLN A 31 30.43 16.12 34.46
N PRO A 32 30.96 16.93 35.40
CA PRO A 32 30.60 16.81 36.81
C PRO A 32 29.17 17.27 37.06
N ALA A 33 28.39 16.45 37.76
CA ALA A 33 27.07 16.79 38.27
C ALA A 33 27.18 17.89 39.33
N ALA A 34 26.92 19.13 38.94
CA ALA A 34 26.67 20.23 39.88
C ALA A 34 25.21 20.10 40.38
N THR A 35 25.05 19.58 41.60
CA THR A 35 23.77 19.54 42.30
C THR A 35 23.40 20.93 42.80
N ALA A 36 22.82 21.75 41.92
CA ALA A 36 22.15 22.98 42.33
C ALA A 36 20.73 22.64 42.80
N ALA A 37 20.48 22.76 44.11
CA ALA A 37 19.15 22.67 44.69
C ALA A 37 18.29 23.83 44.16
N LEU A 38 17.44 23.54 43.16
CA LEU A 38 16.42 24.46 42.67
C LEU A 38 15.22 24.42 43.62
N THR A 39 15.06 25.49 44.39
CA THR A 39 13.84 25.81 45.13
C THR A 39 12.67 25.86 44.16
N ARG A 40 11.78 24.87 44.22
CA ARG A 40 10.61 24.73 43.35
C ARG A 40 9.61 25.87 43.61
N PRO A 41 9.31 26.76 42.65
CA PRO A 41 8.22 27.71 42.79
C PRO A 41 6.88 26.97 42.87
N PRO A 42 5.87 27.53 43.57
CA PRO A 42 4.56 26.91 43.70
C PRO A 42 3.96 26.64 42.32
N ALA A 43 3.46 25.42 42.13
CA ALA A 43 2.89 24.96 40.87
C ALA A 43 1.75 25.90 40.43
N ALA A 44 1.88 26.46 39.23
CA ALA A 44 0.76 27.08 38.55
C ALA A 44 -0.37 26.05 38.42
N PRO A 45 -1.65 26.45 38.55
CA PRO A 45 -2.76 25.54 38.35
C PRO A 45 -2.64 24.89 36.97
N SER A 46 -2.53 23.56 36.99
CA SER A 46 -2.59 22.72 35.79
C SER A 46 -3.95 22.93 35.15
N LEU A 47 -4.00 23.80 34.13
CA LEU A 47 -5.07 23.79 33.14
C LEU A 47 -4.88 22.53 32.30
N SER A 48 -5.24 21.38 32.89
CA SER A 48 -5.37 20.14 32.13
C SER A 48 -6.37 20.42 31.01
N PRO A 49 -5.96 20.39 29.73
CA PRO A 49 -6.90 20.60 28.65
C PRO A 49 -7.98 19.51 28.76
N SER A 50 -9.22 19.95 28.99
CA SER A 50 -10.36 19.06 29.03
C SER A 50 -10.41 18.25 27.73
N PRO A 51 -10.40 16.90 27.76
CA PRO A 51 -10.31 16.05 26.56
C PRO A 51 -11.59 16.04 25.71
N THR A 52 -12.46 17.03 25.86
CA THR A 52 -13.88 16.95 25.49
C THR A 52 -14.23 17.47 24.10
N ALA A 53 -13.26 17.88 23.26
CA ALA A 53 -13.56 18.47 21.95
C ALA A 53 -13.20 17.58 20.73
N PHE A 54 -12.37 16.55 20.88
CA PHE A 54 -12.29 15.48 19.87
C PHE A 54 -13.45 14.52 20.08
N GLN A 55 -14.64 15.02 19.77
CA GLN A 55 -15.86 14.23 19.76
C GLN A 55 -15.62 12.90 19.07
N GLN A 56 -16.01 11.86 19.78
CA GLN A 56 -16.09 10.45 19.43
C GLN A 56 -16.48 10.25 17.96
N PHE A 57 -15.50 10.29 17.05
CA PHE A 57 -15.67 9.95 15.65
C PHE A 57 -15.92 8.45 15.59
N SER A 58 -17.19 8.02 15.63
CA SER A 58 -17.54 6.62 15.74
C SER A 58 -16.94 5.82 14.58
N TYR A 59 -16.72 4.52 14.80
CA TYR A 59 -16.19 3.65 13.75
C TYR A 59 -17.08 3.68 12.50
N ASP A 60 -18.40 3.69 12.67
CA ASP A 60 -19.35 3.78 11.54
C ASP A 60 -19.17 5.08 10.74
N LYS A 61 -19.02 6.23 11.42
CA LYS A 61 -18.75 7.51 10.75
C LYS A 61 -17.41 7.50 10.02
N PHE A 62 -16.41 6.81 10.58
CA PHE A 62 -15.12 6.62 9.92
C PHE A 62 -15.25 5.81 8.64
N ILE A 63 -15.93 4.66 8.69
CA ILE A 63 -16.14 3.82 7.51
C ILE A 63 -16.98 4.54 6.45
N ASP A 64 -18.03 5.26 6.84
CA ASP A 64 -18.86 6.04 5.92
C ASP A 64 -18.06 7.15 5.23
N ALA A 65 -17.27 7.91 6.01
CA ALA A 65 -16.45 8.99 5.48
C ALA A 65 -15.33 8.44 4.57
N LEU A 66 -14.68 7.34 4.95
CA LEU A 66 -13.67 6.67 4.14
C LEU A 66 -14.27 6.14 2.84
N GLY A 67 -15.46 5.53 2.89
CA GLY A 67 -16.16 5.07 1.70
C GLY A 67 -16.59 6.20 0.76
N GLN A 68 -16.95 7.37 1.29
CA GLN A 68 -17.20 8.56 0.47
C GLN A 68 -15.92 9.07 -0.20
N LEU A 69 -14.82 9.13 0.55
CA LEU A 69 -13.51 9.51 0.02
C LEU A 69 -13.04 8.54 -1.08
N ASP A 70 -13.14 7.23 -0.84
CA ASP A 70 -12.79 6.18 -1.80
C ASP A 70 -13.57 6.33 -3.12
N ARG A 71 -14.90 6.47 -3.05
CA ARG A 71 -15.72 6.69 -4.25
C ARG A 71 -15.31 7.95 -5.02
N ARG A 72 -15.00 9.03 -4.31
CA ARG A 72 -14.55 10.27 -4.93
C ARG A 72 -13.20 10.10 -5.63
N LEU A 73 -12.22 9.47 -4.95
CA LEU A 73 -10.88 9.23 -5.50
C LEU A 73 -10.91 8.29 -6.71
N ARG A 74 -11.79 7.27 -6.72
CA ARG A 74 -11.98 6.39 -7.88
C ARG A 74 -12.43 7.13 -9.14
N VAL A 75 -13.15 8.25 -8.98
CA VAL A 75 -13.62 9.06 -10.11
C VAL A 75 -12.62 10.17 -10.47
N GLU A 76 -12.16 10.93 -9.49
CA GLU A 76 -11.31 12.10 -9.73
C GLU A 76 -9.85 11.75 -9.99
N GLN A 77 -9.39 10.61 -9.48
CA GLN A 77 -7.99 10.14 -9.54
C GLN A 77 -7.89 8.74 -10.14
N GLU A 78 -8.76 8.39 -11.10
CA GLU A 78 -8.84 7.05 -11.70
C GLU A 78 -7.47 6.50 -12.17
N ALA A 79 -6.63 7.37 -12.73
CA ALA A 79 -5.33 7.00 -13.29
C ALA A 79 -4.24 6.74 -12.26
N THR A 80 -4.38 7.23 -11.02
CA THR A 80 -3.31 7.19 -10.01
C THR A 80 -3.73 6.57 -8.70
N TYR A 81 -5.01 6.59 -8.35
CA TYR A 81 -5.49 6.02 -7.09
C TYR A 81 -5.42 4.49 -7.13
N ALA A 82 -4.79 3.91 -6.10
CA ALA A 82 -4.52 2.48 -5.98
C ALA A 82 -5.34 1.80 -4.88
N GLY A 83 -6.37 2.47 -4.37
CA GLY A 83 -7.27 1.93 -3.35
C GLY A 83 -6.86 2.30 -1.93
N TYR A 84 -7.48 1.65 -0.96
CA TYR A 84 -7.14 1.81 0.45
C TYR A 84 -7.10 0.48 1.18
N CYS A 85 -6.30 0.45 2.24
CA CYS A 85 -6.17 -0.70 3.13
C CYS A 85 -6.61 -0.34 4.54
N LEU A 86 -7.31 -1.25 5.21
CA LEU A 86 -7.53 -1.24 6.66
C LEU A 86 -6.58 -2.26 7.29
N PRO A 87 -5.42 -1.85 7.82
CA PRO A 87 -4.39 -2.79 8.29
C PRO A 87 -4.88 -3.72 9.40
N GLN A 88 -5.85 -3.23 10.19
CA GLN A 88 -6.46 -3.98 11.29
C GLN A 88 -7.97 -3.74 11.29
N PRO A 89 -8.80 -4.78 11.08
CA PRO A 89 -10.24 -4.66 11.18
C PRO A 89 -10.68 -4.09 12.54
N GLY A 90 -11.64 -3.16 12.52
CA GLY A 90 -12.17 -2.52 13.74
C GLY A 90 -11.33 -1.37 14.29
N ARG A 91 -10.15 -1.08 13.70
CA ARG A 91 -9.39 0.16 13.99
C ARG A 91 -9.79 1.28 13.04
N ARG A 92 -9.74 2.52 13.54
CA ARG A 92 -9.96 3.74 12.73
C ARG A 92 -8.64 4.16 12.11
N GLU A 93 -8.06 3.28 11.29
CA GLU A 93 -6.80 3.50 10.60
C GLU A 93 -6.95 2.99 9.17
N ALA A 94 -6.70 3.85 8.20
CA ALA A 94 -6.66 3.50 6.79
C ALA A 94 -5.39 4.03 6.13
N ILE A 95 -4.89 3.28 5.16
CA ILE A 95 -3.75 3.68 4.33
C ILE A 95 -4.27 3.83 2.91
N LEU A 96 -4.21 5.04 2.35
CA LEU A 96 -4.47 5.27 0.93
C LEU A 96 -3.21 4.95 0.13
N ALA A 97 -3.37 4.34 -1.03
CA ALA A 97 -2.27 4.09 -1.95
C ALA A 97 -2.49 4.85 -3.27
N PHE A 98 -1.39 5.31 -3.86
CA PHE A 98 -1.36 5.93 -5.18
C PHE A 98 -0.16 5.42 -5.95
N THR A 99 -0.25 5.34 -7.28
CA THR A 99 0.87 5.00 -8.15
C THR A 99 1.81 6.18 -8.42
N ALA A 100 1.34 7.41 -8.17
CA ALA A 100 2.12 8.64 -8.29
C ALA A 100 1.56 9.75 -7.39
N ASP A 101 2.40 10.74 -7.06
CA ASP A 101 2.05 12.01 -6.40
C ASP A 101 1.28 11.87 -5.07
N ALA A 102 1.60 10.83 -4.31
CA ALA A 102 0.85 10.42 -3.11
C ALA A 102 0.76 11.54 -2.04
N GLU A 103 1.85 12.26 -1.79
CA GLU A 103 1.90 13.35 -0.80
C GLU A 103 1.00 14.54 -1.16
N ASN A 104 0.99 14.94 -2.43
CA ASN A 104 0.17 16.04 -2.90
C ASN A 104 -1.32 15.65 -2.91
N MET A 105 -1.63 14.40 -3.26
CA MET A 105 -2.99 13.87 -3.15
C MET A 105 -3.45 13.82 -1.69
N ALA A 106 -2.59 13.39 -0.76
CA ALA A 106 -2.87 13.44 0.67
C ALA A 106 -3.27 14.85 1.12
N ARG A 107 -2.47 15.86 0.74
CA ARG A 107 -2.75 17.26 1.06
C ARG A 107 -4.09 17.71 0.48
N THR A 108 -4.30 17.47 -0.81
CA THR A 108 -5.51 17.90 -1.53
C THR A 108 -6.80 17.33 -0.92
N TYR A 109 -6.78 16.07 -0.49
CA TYR A 109 -8.00 15.36 -0.09
C TYR A 109 -8.17 15.19 1.42
N LEU A 110 -7.10 15.29 2.21
CA LEU A 110 -7.15 15.09 3.66
C LEU A 110 -6.95 16.39 4.45
N GLU A 111 -6.30 17.42 3.91
CA GLU A 111 -6.04 18.65 4.67
C GLU A 111 -7.35 19.32 5.12
N GLY A 112 -7.46 19.58 6.43
CA GLY A 112 -8.67 20.13 7.05
C GLY A 112 -9.85 19.18 7.19
N GLN A 113 -9.73 17.92 6.74
CA GLN A 113 -10.78 16.91 6.89
C GLN A 113 -10.71 16.21 8.26
N PRO A 114 -11.84 15.81 8.85
CA PRO A 114 -11.86 14.98 10.07
C PRO A 114 -11.12 13.65 9.92
N LEU A 115 -11.05 13.11 8.70
CA LEU A 115 -10.34 11.87 8.38
C LEU A 115 -8.81 11.98 8.48
N ALA A 116 -8.25 13.18 8.45
CA ALA A 116 -6.80 13.40 8.37
C ALA A 116 -6.01 12.74 9.51
N VAL A 117 -6.62 12.56 10.68
CA VAL A 117 -5.98 11.93 11.85
C VAL A 117 -6.04 10.40 11.84
N TYR A 118 -6.84 9.81 10.94
CA TYR A 118 -7.10 8.37 10.83
C TYR A 118 -6.62 7.77 9.52
N VAL A 119 -6.29 8.62 8.54
CA VAL A 119 -5.89 8.21 7.21
C VAL A 119 -4.46 8.65 6.98
N SER A 120 -3.58 7.69 6.71
CA SER A 120 -2.25 7.95 6.17
C SER A 120 -2.21 7.63 4.68
N VAL A 121 -1.15 8.07 4.02
CA VAL A 121 -0.86 7.69 2.64
C VAL A 121 0.39 6.81 2.65
N SER A 122 0.37 5.75 1.84
CA SER A 122 1.49 4.83 1.68
C SER A 122 2.78 5.58 1.37
N ASP A 123 3.87 5.19 2.04
CA ASP A 123 5.21 5.73 1.82
C ASP A 123 5.82 5.24 0.49
N ARG A 124 5.24 4.17 -0.08
CA ARG A 124 5.63 3.59 -1.36
C ARG A 124 4.53 3.80 -2.39
N ALA A 125 4.95 4.14 -3.60
CA ALA A 125 4.07 4.12 -4.76
C ALA A 125 3.58 2.69 -5.00
N ALA A 126 2.28 2.55 -5.21
CA ALA A 126 1.70 1.31 -5.70
C ALA A 126 2.08 1.08 -7.17
N ASP A 127 2.07 -0.17 -7.61
CA ASP A 127 2.44 -0.52 -8.98
C ASP A 127 1.27 -0.28 -9.95
N TYR A 128 0.03 -0.51 -9.49
CA TYR A 128 -1.18 -0.50 -10.32
C TYR A 128 -2.29 0.38 -9.74
N PRO A 129 -2.97 1.20 -10.57
CA PRO A 129 -4.19 1.88 -10.14
C PRO A 129 -5.30 0.86 -9.89
N VAL A 130 -6.17 1.14 -8.92
CA VAL A 130 -7.27 0.23 -8.55
C VAL A 130 -8.27 0.05 -9.70
N ALA A 131 -8.39 1.03 -10.59
CA ALA A 131 -9.20 0.92 -11.80
C ALA A 131 -8.71 -0.20 -12.73
N VAL A 132 -7.39 -0.37 -12.87
CA VAL A 132 -6.77 -1.44 -13.67
C VAL A 132 -7.06 -2.80 -13.03
N LEU A 133 -6.88 -2.91 -11.71
CA LEU A 133 -7.15 -4.15 -10.97
C LEU A 133 -8.63 -4.55 -11.06
N ASN A 134 -9.54 -3.60 -10.83
CA ASN A 134 -10.99 -3.83 -10.92
C ASN A 134 -11.42 -4.26 -12.33
N ALA A 135 -10.84 -3.67 -13.38
CA ALA A 135 -11.15 -4.04 -14.76
C ALA A 135 -10.65 -5.45 -15.10
N ALA A 136 -9.56 -5.90 -14.48
CA ALA A 136 -9.00 -7.23 -14.70
C ALA A 136 -9.85 -8.34 -14.04
N VAL A 137 -10.48 -8.10 -12.89
CA VAL A 137 -11.28 -9.12 -12.19
C VAL A 137 -12.29 -9.84 -13.09
N PRO A 138 -13.25 -9.16 -13.76
CA PRO A 138 -14.24 -9.85 -14.59
C PRO A 138 -13.61 -10.48 -15.84
N VAL A 139 -12.56 -9.87 -16.41
CA VAL A 139 -11.86 -10.38 -17.60
C VAL A 139 -11.19 -11.72 -17.30
N GLU A 140 -10.42 -11.77 -16.21
CA GLU A 140 -9.65 -12.96 -15.84
C GLU A 140 -10.54 -14.06 -15.26
N THR A 141 -11.58 -13.70 -14.50
CA THR A 141 -12.57 -14.65 -13.99
C THR A 141 -13.30 -15.33 -15.16
N GLU A 142 -13.82 -14.55 -16.12
CA GLU A 142 -14.50 -15.09 -17.30
C GLU A 142 -13.57 -15.94 -18.18
N ARG A 143 -12.30 -15.55 -18.28
CA ARG A 143 -11.28 -16.31 -19.01
C ARG A 143 -11.09 -17.70 -18.40
N LEU A 144 -10.82 -17.79 -17.10
CA LEU A 144 -10.62 -19.07 -16.42
C LEU A 144 -11.90 -19.92 -16.39
N PHE A 145 -13.06 -19.26 -16.26
CA PHE A 145 -14.35 -19.94 -16.38
C PHE A 145 -14.55 -20.61 -17.75
N LYS A 146 -14.23 -19.90 -18.84
CA LYS A 146 -14.26 -20.48 -20.20
C LYS A 146 -13.29 -21.63 -20.42
N MET A 147 -12.21 -21.69 -19.64
CA MET A 147 -11.28 -22.82 -19.63
C MET A 147 -11.78 -24.02 -18.82
N GLY A 148 -12.95 -23.91 -18.19
CA GLY A 148 -13.58 -24.98 -17.41
C GLY A 148 -13.23 -24.98 -15.93
N PHE A 149 -12.67 -23.88 -15.41
CA PHE A 149 -12.38 -23.74 -13.98
C PHE A 149 -13.47 -22.94 -13.29
N ASP A 150 -13.96 -23.47 -12.17
CA ASP A 150 -14.74 -22.67 -11.24
C ASP A 150 -13.80 -21.67 -10.54
N VAL A 151 -14.13 -20.38 -10.59
CA VAL A 151 -13.27 -19.29 -10.16
C VAL A 151 -14.09 -18.15 -9.52
N MET A 152 -13.55 -17.55 -8.47
CA MET A 152 -14.04 -16.29 -7.90
C MET A 152 -12.90 -15.27 -7.87
N GLY A 153 -13.18 -14.02 -8.24
CA GLY A 153 -12.17 -12.96 -8.31
C GLY A 153 -12.54 -11.71 -7.51
N TRP A 154 -11.55 -11.07 -6.89
CA TRP A 154 -11.66 -9.76 -6.25
C TRP A 154 -10.32 -9.02 -6.25
N THR A 155 -10.32 -7.74 -5.84
CA THR A 155 -9.09 -6.96 -5.64
C THR A 155 -8.66 -6.99 -4.17
N ASP A 156 -7.38 -7.20 -3.95
CA ASP A 156 -6.73 -7.02 -2.66
C ASP A 156 -6.00 -5.67 -2.69
N ASP A 157 -6.73 -4.61 -2.32
CA ASP A 157 -6.22 -3.23 -2.34
C ASP A 157 -5.03 -3.05 -1.38
N CYS A 158 -4.91 -3.87 -0.33
CA CYS A 158 -3.78 -3.85 0.61
C CYS A 158 -2.48 -4.36 -0.03
N LEU A 159 -2.56 -5.39 -0.88
CA LEU A 159 -1.42 -5.97 -1.58
C LEU A 159 -1.30 -5.53 -3.04
N ASN A 160 -2.14 -4.58 -3.47
CA ASN A 160 -2.19 -4.02 -4.82
C ASN A 160 -2.22 -5.10 -5.93
N ARG A 161 -3.06 -6.11 -5.76
CA ARG A 161 -3.18 -7.27 -6.67
C ARG A 161 -4.63 -7.70 -6.89
N VAL A 162 -4.86 -8.49 -7.92
CA VAL A 162 -6.08 -9.26 -8.14
C VAL A 162 -5.88 -10.66 -7.58
N VAL A 163 -6.86 -11.14 -6.82
CA VAL A 163 -6.86 -12.51 -6.28
C VAL A 163 -7.93 -13.30 -7.01
N LEU A 164 -7.54 -14.42 -7.62
CA LEU A 164 -8.42 -15.39 -8.23
C LEU A 164 -8.37 -16.69 -7.44
N THR A 165 -9.49 -17.06 -6.83
CA THR A 165 -9.61 -18.28 -6.05
C THR A 165 -10.11 -19.42 -6.91
N VAL A 166 -9.36 -20.53 -6.90
CA VAL A 166 -9.64 -21.76 -7.66
C VAL A 166 -9.36 -22.98 -6.78
N ILE A 167 -9.90 -24.14 -7.15
CA ILE A 167 -9.69 -25.40 -6.39
C ILE A 167 -8.22 -25.85 -6.50
N ALA A 168 -7.67 -25.85 -7.71
CA ALA A 168 -6.34 -26.37 -8.00
C ALA A 168 -5.52 -25.36 -8.83
N PRO A 169 -4.82 -24.41 -8.19
CA PRO A 169 -4.00 -23.41 -8.90
C PRO A 169 -3.01 -24.01 -9.90
N ALA A 170 -2.35 -25.12 -9.55
CA ALA A 170 -1.38 -25.78 -10.42
C ALA A 170 -2.01 -26.33 -11.72
N GLU A 171 -3.28 -26.76 -11.68
CA GLU A 171 -3.99 -27.23 -12.88
C GLU A 171 -4.33 -26.05 -13.81
N VAL A 172 -4.70 -24.90 -13.23
CA VAL A 172 -4.94 -23.65 -13.96
C VAL A 172 -3.66 -23.18 -14.64
N GLU A 173 -2.54 -23.15 -13.91
CA GLU A 173 -1.23 -22.77 -14.46
C GLU A 173 -0.82 -23.69 -15.62
N ALA A 174 -1.01 -25.01 -15.47
CA ALA A 174 -0.72 -25.97 -16.53
C ALA A 174 -1.60 -25.74 -17.77
N ALA A 175 -2.88 -25.43 -17.58
CA ALA A 175 -3.80 -25.13 -18.68
C ALA A 175 -3.45 -23.82 -19.40
N LEU A 176 -3.06 -22.77 -18.67
CA LEU A 176 -2.58 -21.50 -19.23
C LEU A 176 -1.31 -21.72 -20.07
N VAL A 177 -0.34 -22.47 -19.54
CA VAL A 177 0.89 -22.82 -20.28
C VAL A 177 0.59 -23.63 -21.53
N ALA A 178 -0.31 -24.61 -21.45
CA ALA A 178 -0.73 -25.42 -22.61
C ALA A 178 -1.43 -24.57 -23.69
N ALA A 179 -2.14 -23.52 -23.30
CA ALA A 179 -2.76 -22.55 -24.19
C ALA A 179 -1.76 -21.51 -24.75
N GLY A 180 -0.51 -21.47 -24.24
CA GLY A 180 0.46 -20.42 -24.59
C GLY A 180 0.09 -19.05 -24.01
N GLU A 181 -0.67 -19.03 -22.93
CA GLU A 181 -1.14 -17.83 -22.25
C GLU A 181 -0.45 -17.65 -20.89
N SER A 182 -0.52 -16.43 -20.35
CA SER A 182 -0.10 -16.13 -18.98
C SER A 182 -1.13 -15.25 -18.28
N LEU A 183 -1.09 -15.22 -16.94
CA LEU A 183 -1.79 -14.22 -16.15
C LEU A 183 -0.98 -12.91 -16.16
N PRO A 184 -1.65 -11.74 -16.07
CA PRO A 184 -0.96 -10.49 -15.77
C PRO A 184 -0.15 -10.59 -14.46
N PRO A 185 0.96 -9.85 -14.31
CA PRO A 185 1.87 -9.98 -13.16
C PRO A 185 1.24 -9.57 -11.81
N TYR A 186 0.11 -8.87 -11.85
CA TYR A 186 -0.66 -8.45 -10.68
C TYR A 186 -1.82 -9.40 -10.35
N VAL A 187 -1.95 -10.53 -11.02
CA VAL A 187 -2.99 -11.52 -10.79
C VAL A 187 -2.39 -12.74 -10.11
N GLU A 188 -2.94 -13.11 -8.96
CA GLU A 188 -2.49 -14.24 -8.15
C GLU A 188 -3.58 -15.30 -8.03
N LEU A 189 -3.19 -16.55 -8.25
CA LEU A 189 -4.04 -17.71 -8.00
C LEU A 189 -3.90 -18.14 -6.54
N VAL A 190 -5.03 -18.28 -5.84
CA VAL A 190 -5.07 -18.76 -4.46
C VAL A 190 -5.93 -20.01 -4.40
N ALA A 191 -5.45 -21.03 -3.67
CA ALA A 191 -6.24 -22.22 -3.42
C ALA A 191 -7.41 -21.89 -2.48
N GLY A 192 -8.64 -22.26 -2.85
CA GLY A 192 -9.80 -22.10 -1.99
C GLY A 192 -10.77 -23.26 -2.08
N SER A 193 -11.54 -23.42 -1.00
CA SER A 193 -12.70 -24.32 -0.98
C SER A 193 -13.91 -23.54 -1.45
N MET A 194 -14.43 -23.88 -2.62
CA MET A 194 -15.76 -23.42 -3.02
C MET A 194 -16.78 -24.24 -2.24
N VAL A 195 -17.20 -23.71 -1.10
CA VAL A 195 -18.35 -24.25 -0.38
C VAL A 195 -19.56 -23.98 -1.27
N THR A 196 -20.00 -24.98 -2.01
CA THR A 196 -21.32 -24.95 -2.65
C THR A 196 -22.34 -24.82 -1.52
N PRO A 197 -23.11 -23.72 -1.43
CA PRO A 197 -24.16 -23.63 -0.42
C PRO A 197 -25.09 -24.81 -0.61
N GLU A 198 -25.24 -25.65 0.43
CA GLU A 198 -26.23 -26.73 0.43
C GLU A 198 -27.61 -26.10 0.19
N SER A 199 -28.17 -26.38 -0.98
CA SER A 199 -29.48 -25.91 -1.45
C SER A 199 -30.64 -26.61 -0.79
#